data_AF-B0CZ50-F1
#
_entry.id   AF-B0CZ50-F1
#
_cell.length_a   1.000
_cell.length_b   1.000
_cell.length_c   1.000
_cell.angle_alpha   90.00
_cell.angle_beta   90.00
_cell.angle_gamma   90.00
#
_symmetry.space_group_name_H-M   'P 1'
#
loop_
_entity.id
_entity.type
_entity.pdbx_description
1 polymer ?
#
loop_
_entity_poly.entity_id
_entity_poly.type
_entity_poly.pdbx_seq_one_letter_code
_entity_poly.pdbx_strand_id
1 'polypeptide(L)'
;MFNKEERTAVKKDIKAWFGQHSRKRSQKMPKLGQQWHARRVFQHENKEAIDTEATKLCVEANQASDTQPKGGERTHFDFRERVVTTMMEKLTKKEVKRLERTAEEFNKKGVDPELKSKLAVKNCTAQMHAFSKEIYDTMGVRVFIFGCYLNPDGTLDVSTYDFNQELGNGKDYINSQGQSFQEDGITVASWRAHNEDHYGSHELTSAEGGH
;
A
#
# COMPACT_ATOMS: atom_id res chain seq x y z
N MET A 1 -6.73 33.71 -28.81
CA MET A 1 -7.47 32.96 -27.76
C MET A 1 -7.01 31.51 -27.87
N PHE A 2 -6.40 30.93 -26.84
CA PHE A 2 -5.98 29.51 -26.90
C PHE A 2 -7.17 28.59 -27.15
N ASN A 3 -7.01 27.63 -28.05
CA ASN A 3 -7.99 26.59 -28.31
C ASN A 3 -8.05 25.57 -27.14
N LYS A 4 -9.02 24.66 -27.17
CA LYS A 4 -9.25 23.72 -26.04
C LYS A 4 -8.06 22.77 -25.83
N GLU A 5 -7.40 22.35 -26.90
CA GLU A 5 -6.27 21.41 -26.87
C GLU A 5 -5.02 22.08 -26.30
N GLU A 6 -4.70 23.29 -26.75
CA GLU A 6 -3.60 24.12 -26.25
C GLU A 6 -3.75 24.41 -24.76
N ARG A 7 -4.96 24.74 -24.29
CA ARG A 7 -5.22 24.93 -22.85
C ARG A 7 -5.01 23.65 -22.04
N THR A 8 -5.26 22.49 -22.64
CA THR A 8 -5.10 21.19 -21.97
C THR A 8 -3.64 20.80 -21.89
N ALA A 9 -2.88 21.03 -22.97
CA ALA A 9 -1.42 20.85 -23.01
C ALA A 9 -0.73 21.76 -21.98
N VAL A 10 -1.04 23.06 -21.98
CA VAL A 10 -0.47 24.02 -21.02
C VAL A 10 -0.78 23.63 -19.58
N LYS A 11 -2.00 23.15 -19.28
CA LYS A 11 -2.33 22.64 -17.95
C LYS A 11 -1.53 21.40 -17.56
N LYS A 12 -1.27 20.50 -18.51
CA LYS A 12 -0.45 19.30 -18.29
C LYS A 12 1.00 19.70 -17.98
N ASP A 13 1.55 20.64 -18.73
CA ASP A 13 2.93 21.12 -18.54
C ASP A 13 3.09 21.87 -17.22
N ILE A 14 2.13 22.73 -16.87
CA ILE A 14 2.08 23.39 -15.56
C ILE A 14 2.02 22.33 -14.44
N LYS A 15 1.17 21.31 -14.56
CA LYS A 15 1.05 20.25 -13.55
C LYS A 15 2.35 19.43 -13.42
N ALA A 16 3.02 19.14 -14.54
CA ALA A 16 4.31 18.47 -14.55
C ALA A 16 5.39 19.33 -13.86
N TRP A 17 5.43 20.62 -14.19
CA TRP A 17 6.35 21.58 -13.58
C TRP A 17 6.13 21.71 -12.07
N PHE A 18 4.88 21.87 -11.61
CA PHE A 18 4.58 21.87 -10.18
C PHE A 18 4.92 20.53 -9.51
N GLY A 19 4.75 19.39 -10.21
CA GLY A 19 5.14 18.08 -9.69
C GLY A 19 6.66 17.92 -9.50
N GLN A 20 7.47 18.51 -10.38
CA GLN A 20 8.94 18.44 -10.33
C GLN A 20 9.59 19.52 -9.46
N HIS A 21 9.02 20.73 -9.42
CA HIS A 21 9.68 21.89 -8.82
C HIS A 21 9.01 22.41 -7.54
N SER A 22 7.85 21.90 -7.16
CA SER A 22 7.27 22.23 -5.85
C SER A 22 7.88 21.35 -4.78
N ARG A 23 8.02 21.88 -3.56
CA ARG A 23 8.26 21.05 -2.39
C ARG A 23 7.15 20.00 -2.31
N LYS A 24 7.49 18.72 -2.46
CA LYS A 24 6.58 17.63 -2.14
C LYS A 24 6.11 17.92 -0.71
N ARG A 25 4.78 18.00 -0.52
CA ARG A 25 4.20 18.13 0.82
C ARG A 25 4.86 17.06 1.66
N SER A 26 5.55 17.42 2.75
CA SER A 26 6.18 16.44 3.63
C SER A 26 5.09 15.43 3.97
N GLN A 27 5.15 14.24 3.37
CA GLN A 27 4.28 13.17 3.79
C GLN A 27 4.72 12.96 5.22
N LYS A 28 3.82 13.30 6.17
CA LYS A 28 4.02 12.82 7.53
C LYS A 28 4.23 11.31 7.37
N MET A 29 5.28 10.77 8.01
CA MET A 29 5.55 9.34 8.03
C MET A 29 4.22 8.61 8.07
N PRO A 30 3.88 7.79 7.06
CA PRO A 30 2.68 6.98 7.12
C PRO A 30 2.76 6.25 8.45
N LYS A 31 1.74 6.39 9.31
CA LYS A 31 1.64 5.49 10.45
C LYS A 31 1.51 4.10 9.85
N LEU A 32 2.61 3.35 9.83
CA LEU A 32 2.67 1.98 9.36
C LEU A 32 1.81 1.19 10.34
N GLY A 33 0.58 0.90 9.92
CA GLY A 33 -0.46 0.35 10.78
C GLY A 33 -1.73 1.18 10.73
N GLN A 34 -2.79 0.60 10.17
CA GLN A 34 -4.11 1.17 10.28
C GLN A 34 -4.70 0.80 11.64
N GLN A 35 -5.13 1.80 12.41
CA GLN A 35 -5.80 1.58 13.69
C GLN A 35 -7.19 0.95 13.45
N TRP A 36 -7.53 -0.07 14.23
CA TRP A 36 -8.84 -0.69 14.25
C TRP A 36 -9.85 0.21 14.95
N HIS A 37 -11.07 0.26 14.40
CA HIS A 37 -12.23 0.90 15.01
C HIS A 37 -13.47 0.05 14.73
N ALA A 38 -14.58 0.28 15.44
CA ALA A 38 -15.79 -0.54 15.35
C ALA A 38 -16.26 -0.77 13.90
N ARG A 39 -16.28 0.28 13.06
CA ARG A 39 -16.64 0.16 11.64
C ARG A 39 -15.74 -0.80 10.85
N ARG A 40 -14.44 -0.85 11.12
CA ARG A 40 -13.52 -1.79 10.46
C ARG A 40 -13.74 -3.22 10.89
N VAL A 41 -13.94 -3.43 12.19
CA VAL A 41 -14.29 -4.75 12.73
C VAL A 41 -15.59 -5.23 12.08
N PHE A 42 -16.60 -4.36 12.03
CA PHE A 42 -17.88 -4.66 11.38
C PHE A 42 -17.72 -5.01 9.89
N GLN A 43 -16.99 -4.18 9.14
CA GLN A 43 -16.73 -4.40 7.71
C GLN A 43 -15.97 -5.71 7.45
N HIS A 44 -15.11 -6.11 8.38
CA HIS A 44 -14.38 -7.36 8.29
C HIS A 44 -15.29 -8.55 8.57
N GLU A 45 -15.97 -8.56 9.72
CA GLU A 45 -16.86 -9.64 10.13
C GLU A 45 -18.04 -9.87 9.15
N ASN A 46 -18.49 -8.82 8.46
CA ASN A 46 -19.67 -8.86 7.59
C ASN A 46 -19.31 -8.68 6.10
N LYS A 47 -18.04 -8.94 5.72
CA LYS A 47 -17.53 -8.66 4.37
C LYS A 47 -18.44 -9.23 3.27
N GLU A 48 -18.78 -10.52 3.34
CA GLU A 48 -19.57 -11.19 2.30
C GLU A 48 -20.99 -10.63 2.21
N ALA A 49 -21.65 -10.36 3.34
CA ALA A 49 -22.97 -9.76 3.37
C ALA A 49 -22.96 -8.34 2.77
N ILE A 50 -21.94 -7.55 3.12
CA ILE A 50 -21.75 -6.19 2.58
C ILE A 50 -21.54 -6.24 1.06
N ASP A 51 -20.65 -7.12 0.58
CA ASP A 51 -20.28 -7.21 -0.83
C ASP A 51 -21.48 -7.75 -1.65
N THR A 52 -22.26 -8.67 -1.10
CA THR A 52 -23.51 -9.19 -1.70
C THR A 52 -24.55 -8.09 -1.86
N GLU A 53 -24.85 -7.35 -0.79
CA GLU A 53 -25.85 -6.28 -0.83
C GLU A 53 -25.39 -5.11 -1.72
N ALA A 54 -24.09 -4.78 -1.70
CA ALA A 54 -23.52 -3.76 -2.56
C ALA A 54 -23.61 -4.14 -4.05
N THR A 55 -23.39 -5.42 -4.37
CA THR A 55 -23.57 -5.94 -5.73
C THR A 55 -25.02 -5.88 -6.17
N LYS A 56 -25.96 -6.27 -5.30
CA LYS A 56 -27.39 -6.17 -5.57
C LYS A 56 -27.83 -4.74 -5.88
N LEU A 57 -27.44 -3.76 -5.03
CA LEU A 57 -27.73 -2.35 -5.26
C LEU A 57 -27.10 -1.82 -6.55
N CYS A 58 -25.90 -2.29 -6.90
CA CYS A 58 -25.24 -1.93 -8.14
C CYS A 58 -26.03 -2.41 -9.36
N VAL A 59 -26.50 -3.66 -9.36
CA VAL A 59 -27.31 -4.23 -10.43
C VAL A 59 -28.63 -3.47 -10.56
N GLU A 60 -29.34 -3.24 -9.46
CA GLU A 60 -30.60 -2.46 -9.46
C GLU A 60 -30.39 -1.04 -9.98
N ALA A 61 -29.32 -0.36 -9.57
CA ALA A 61 -29.02 1.00 -10.00
C ALA A 61 -28.63 1.09 -11.49
N ASN A 62 -27.98 0.06 -12.03
CA ASN A 62 -27.64 0.00 -13.45
C ASN A 62 -28.86 -0.39 -14.30
N GLN A 63 -29.79 -1.20 -13.78
CA GLN A 63 -31.05 -1.52 -14.45
C GLN A 63 -32.06 -0.36 -14.45
N ALA A 64 -32.10 0.45 -13.38
CA ALA A 64 -33.04 1.57 -13.23
C ALA A 64 -32.61 2.86 -13.96
N SER A 65 -31.41 2.90 -14.53
CA SER A 65 -30.82 4.12 -15.11
C SER A 65 -30.74 4.00 -16.64
N ASP A 66 -31.71 4.55 -17.37
CA ASP A 66 -31.68 4.65 -18.84
C ASP A 66 -30.52 5.51 -19.39
N THR A 67 -29.85 6.25 -18.51
CA THR A 67 -28.68 7.08 -18.85
C THR A 67 -27.47 6.68 -18.03
N GLN A 68 -26.35 6.50 -18.73
CA GLN A 68 -25.07 6.14 -18.11
C GLN A 68 -24.52 7.32 -17.30
N PRO A 69 -24.02 7.10 -16.06
CA PRO A 69 -23.37 8.16 -15.29
C PRO A 69 -22.21 8.78 -16.06
N LYS A 70 -21.94 10.07 -15.84
CA LYS A 70 -20.83 10.82 -16.48
C LYS A 70 -19.42 10.26 -16.20
N GLY A 71 -19.29 9.18 -15.44
CA GLY A 71 -18.04 8.51 -15.08
C GLY A 71 -17.96 7.03 -15.48
N GLY A 72 -18.89 6.52 -16.29
CA GLY A 72 -18.97 5.09 -16.66
C GLY A 72 -20.02 4.32 -15.85
N GLU A 73 -20.05 3.00 -16.02
CA GLU A 73 -20.94 2.11 -15.27
C GLU A 73 -20.64 2.18 -13.77
N ARG A 74 -21.69 2.18 -12.95
CA ARG A 74 -21.51 2.12 -11.49
C ARG A 74 -20.96 0.75 -11.12
N THR A 75 -20.11 0.74 -10.10
CA THR A 75 -19.51 -0.48 -9.56
C THR A 75 -20.03 -0.76 -8.15
N HIS A 76 -19.96 -2.03 -7.71
CA HIS A 76 -20.35 -2.39 -6.34
C HIS A 76 -19.57 -1.62 -5.27
N PHE A 77 -18.34 -1.16 -5.57
CA PHE A 77 -17.55 -0.33 -4.66
C PHE A 77 -18.23 1.01 -4.32
N ASP A 78 -18.97 1.60 -5.25
CA ASP A 78 -19.67 2.87 -5.06
C ASP A 78 -20.80 2.76 -4.02
N PHE A 79 -21.38 1.56 -3.87
CA PHE A 79 -22.48 1.29 -2.94
C PHE A 79 -22.00 0.75 -1.60
N ARG A 80 -20.78 0.23 -1.53
CA ARG A 80 -20.26 -0.49 -0.36
C ARG A 80 -20.29 0.33 0.92
N GLU A 81 -19.83 1.58 0.89
CA GLU A 81 -19.84 2.44 2.08
C GLU A 81 -21.26 2.81 2.53
N ARG A 82 -22.19 2.94 1.58
CA ARG A 82 -23.61 3.16 1.88
C ARG A 82 -24.22 1.96 2.57
N VAL A 83 -23.97 0.75 2.05
CA VAL A 83 -24.42 -0.52 2.65
C VAL A 83 -23.88 -0.64 4.08
N VAL A 84 -22.58 -0.38 4.28
CA VAL A 84 -21.96 -0.44 5.61
C VAL A 84 -22.64 0.51 6.58
N THR A 85 -22.88 1.76 6.18
CA THR A 85 -23.58 2.73 7.02
C THR A 85 -24.99 2.25 7.37
N THR A 86 -25.79 1.83 6.39
CA THR A 86 -27.15 1.33 6.62
C THR A 86 -27.19 0.09 7.52
N MET A 87 -26.24 -0.84 7.36
CA MET A 87 -26.18 -2.03 8.20
C MET A 87 -25.74 -1.69 9.63
N MET A 88 -24.80 -0.77 9.79
CA MET A 88 -24.35 -0.32 11.11
C MET A 88 -25.42 0.47 11.87
N GLU A 89 -26.24 1.27 11.19
CA GLU A 89 -27.36 2.01 11.81
C GLU A 89 -28.41 1.09 12.44
N LYS A 90 -28.52 -0.15 11.94
CA LYS A 90 -29.44 -1.16 12.48
C LYS A 90 -28.88 -1.88 13.72
N LEU A 91 -27.61 -1.65 14.06
CA LEU A 91 -26.99 -2.30 15.22
C LEU A 91 -27.54 -1.72 16.52
N THR A 92 -27.79 -2.61 17.47
CA THR A 92 -28.10 -2.24 18.85
C THR A 92 -26.86 -1.61 19.51
N LYS A 93 -27.10 -0.79 20.55
CA LYS A 93 -26.02 -0.21 21.37
C LYS A 93 -25.08 -1.28 21.95
N LYS A 94 -25.60 -2.49 22.21
CA LYS A 94 -24.81 -3.62 22.73
C LYS A 94 -23.84 -4.16 21.68
N GLU A 95 -24.27 -4.27 20.43
CA GLU A 95 -23.44 -4.72 19.32
C GLU A 95 -22.35 -3.71 18.96
N VAL A 96 -22.69 -2.41 18.94
CA VAL A 96 -21.70 -1.35 18.73
C VAL A 96 -20.61 -1.41 19.80
N LYS A 97 -20.98 -1.54 21.08
CA LYS A 97 -20.00 -1.69 22.17
C LYS A 97 -19.14 -2.95 22.04
N ARG A 98 -19.71 -4.06 21.55
CA ARG A 98 -18.93 -5.28 21.28
C ARG A 98 -17.85 -5.01 20.24
N LEU A 99 -18.22 -4.36 19.13
CA LEU A 99 -17.30 -4.03 18.03
C LEU A 99 -16.19 -3.07 18.48
N GLU A 100 -16.51 -2.08 19.32
CA GLU A 100 -15.53 -1.17 19.91
C GLU A 100 -14.52 -1.94 20.76
N ARG A 101 -14.99 -2.81 21.66
CA ARG A 101 -14.11 -3.65 22.49
C ARG A 101 -13.22 -4.57 21.64
N THR A 102 -13.76 -5.19 20.59
CA THR A 102 -12.95 -5.99 19.66
C THR A 102 -11.89 -5.14 18.95
N ALA A 103 -12.23 -3.92 18.56
CA ALA A 103 -11.25 -3.00 17.96
C ALA A 103 -10.12 -2.63 18.93
N GLU A 104 -10.45 -2.37 20.20
CA GLU A 104 -9.46 -2.13 21.26
C GLU A 104 -8.54 -3.34 21.48
N GLU A 105 -9.12 -4.55 21.52
CA GLU A 105 -8.34 -5.79 21.64
C GLU A 105 -7.39 -5.98 20.46
N PHE A 106 -7.87 -5.76 19.22
CA PHE A 106 -7.06 -5.82 18.01
C PHE A 106 -5.94 -4.79 18.01
N ASN A 107 -6.20 -3.57 18.48
CA ASN A 107 -5.16 -2.55 18.60
C ASN A 107 -4.12 -2.88 19.68
N LYS A 108 -4.53 -3.55 20.76
CA LYS A 108 -3.64 -3.89 21.89
C LYS A 108 -2.80 -5.14 21.64
N LYS A 109 -3.40 -6.18 21.07
CA LYS A 109 -2.80 -7.52 20.96
C LYS A 109 -2.49 -7.92 19.50
N GLY A 110 -2.93 -7.12 18.54
CA GLY A 110 -3.03 -7.52 17.15
C GLY A 110 -4.30 -8.32 16.89
N VAL A 111 -4.62 -8.49 15.61
CA VAL A 111 -5.76 -9.32 15.17
C VAL A 111 -5.49 -10.81 15.34
N ASP A 112 -6.53 -11.62 15.18
CA ASP A 112 -6.42 -13.08 15.21
C ASP A 112 -5.51 -13.62 14.08
N PRO A 113 -4.94 -14.83 14.22
CA PRO A 113 -4.00 -15.39 13.25
C PRO A 113 -4.55 -15.50 11.83
N GLU A 114 -5.81 -15.89 11.67
CA GLU A 114 -6.44 -16.05 10.35
C GLU A 114 -6.51 -14.69 9.63
N LEU A 115 -6.91 -13.64 10.35
CA LEU A 115 -6.92 -12.29 9.83
C LEU A 115 -5.51 -11.75 9.58
N LYS A 116 -4.53 -12.07 10.43
CA LYS A 116 -3.12 -11.71 10.18
C LYS A 116 -2.64 -12.27 8.85
N SER A 117 -2.89 -13.55 8.58
CA SER A 117 -2.53 -14.23 7.33
C SER A 117 -3.17 -13.57 6.11
N LYS A 118 -4.48 -13.31 6.15
CA LYS A 118 -5.20 -12.62 5.06
C LYS A 118 -4.67 -11.21 4.81
N LEU A 119 -4.34 -10.47 5.88
CA LEU A 119 -3.78 -9.11 5.77
C LEU A 119 -2.35 -9.11 5.23
N ALA A 120 -1.55 -10.12 5.58
CA ALA A 120 -0.19 -10.26 5.09
C ALA A 120 -0.20 -10.46 3.56
N VAL A 121 -0.91 -11.49 3.07
CA VAL A 121 -1.04 -11.75 1.63
C VAL A 121 -1.50 -10.52 0.85
N LYS A 122 -2.47 -9.77 1.40
CA LYS A 122 -3.05 -8.62 0.71
C LYS A 122 -2.14 -7.38 0.71
N ASN A 123 -1.45 -7.11 1.82
CA ASN A 123 -0.86 -5.78 2.06
C ASN A 123 0.65 -5.79 2.22
N CYS A 124 1.29 -6.94 2.45
CA CYS A 124 2.70 -7.03 2.83
C CYS A 124 3.60 -6.31 1.80
N THR A 125 3.50 -6.69 0.51
CA THR A 125 4.30 -6.09 -0.57
C THR A 125 4.05 -4.59 -0.71
N ALA A 126 2.81 -4.13 -0.61
CA ALA A 126 2.47 -2.71 -0.72
C ALA A 126 3.03 -1.90 0.47
N GLN A 127 3.07 -2.49 1.67
CA GLN A 127 3.66 -1.84 2.84
C GLN A 127 5.20 -1.84 2.77
N MET A 128 5.82 -2.92 2.29
CA MET A 128 7.25 -2.96 2.02
C MET A 128 7.65 -1.89 1.01
N HIS A 129 6.91 -1.77 -0.10
CA HIS A 129 7.08 -0.70 -1.09
C HIS A 129 7.02 0.69 -0.45
N ALA A 130 5.94 0.99 0.26
CA ALA A 130 5.72 2.29 0.86
C ALA A 130 6.83 2.65 1.88
N PHE A 131 7.25 1.68 2.69
CA PHE A 131 8.36 1.83 3.63
C PHE A 131 9.68 2.12 2.92
N SER A 132 10.05 1.28 1.95
CA SER A 132 11.32 1.42 1.22
C SER A 132 11.42 2.74 0.49
N LYS A 133 10.33 3.13 -0.19
CA LYS A 133 10.25 4.38 -0.92
C LYS A 133 10.37 5.60 -0.01
N GLU A 134 9.71 5.57 1.15
CA GLU A 134 9.75 6.68 2.10
C GLU A 134 11.17 6.90 2.65
N ILE A 135 11.86 5.82 3.06
CA ILE A 135 13.21 5.92 3.60
C ILE A 135 14.19 6.41 2.52
N TYR A 136 14.06 5.93 1.29
CA TYR A 136 14.87 6.42 0.18
C TYR A 136 14.62 7.91 -0.11
N ASP A 137 13.35 8.32 -0.26
CA ASP A 137 13.02 9.72 -0.58
C ASP A 137 13.45 10.70 0.54
N THR A 138 13.49 10.24 1.80
CA THR A 138 13.80 11.09 2.97
C THR A 138 15.29 11.10 3.31
N MET A 139 15.96 9.95 3.22
CA MET A 139 17.31 9.73 3.75
C MET A 139 18.28 9.14 2.73
N GLY A 140 17.83 8.87 1.50
CA GLY A 140 18.66 8.23 0.46
C GLY A 140 18.98 6.77 0.72
N VAL A 141 18.40 6.13 1.75
CA VAL A 141 18.74 4.76 2.13
C VAL A 141 18.06 3.74 1.22
N ARG A 142 18.82 2.76 0.77
CA ARG A 142 18.36 1.59 0.01
C ARG A 142 18.14 0.41 0.95
N VAL A 143 17.06 -0.33 0.74
CA VAL A 143 16.69 -1.48 1.58
C VAL A 143 16.34 -2.69 0.72
N PHE A 144 16.70 -3.86 1.24
CA PHE A 144 16.25 -5.17 0.77
C PHE A 144 15.50 -5.84 1.92
N ILE A 145 14.30 -6.37 1.65
CA ILE A 145 13.43 -6.91 2.70
C ILE A 145 13.15 -8.38 2.44
N PHE A 146 13.40 -9.21 3.44
CA PHE A 146 12.85 -10.56 3.54
C PHE A 146 11.61 -10.54 4.43
N GLY A 147 10.45 -10.81 3.83
CA GLY A 147 9.21 -11.04 4.54
C GLY A 147 8.96 -12.52 4.72
N CYS A 148 8.46 -12.91 5.89
CA CYS A 148 7.89 -14.22 6.10
C CYS A 148 6.52 -14.05 6.74
N TYR A 149 5.52 -14.76 6.20
CA TYR A 149 4.18 -14.78 6.79
C TYR A 149 3.50 -16.12 6.56
N LEU A 150 2.58 -16.45 7.47
CA LEU A 150 1.76 -17.65 7.36
C LEU A 150 0.60 -17.37 6.38
N ASN A 151 0.41 -18.24 5.41
CA ASN A 151 -0.75 -18.24 4.53
C ASN A 151 -2.00 -18.78 5.25
N PRO A 152 -3.22 -18.46 4.77
CA PRO A 152 -4.44 -19.02 5.33
C PRO A 152 -4.53 -20.54 5.31
N ASP A 153 -3.82 -21.21 4.40
CA ASP A 153 -3.73 -22.68 4.31
C ASP A 153 -2.70 -23.30 5.27
N GLY A 154 -2.04 -22.47 6.09
CA GLY A 154 -1.03 -22.90 7.06
C GLY A 154 0.38 -23.07 6.48
N THR A 155 0.59 -22.81 5.19
CA THR A 155 1.93 -22.79 4.61
C THR A 155 2.67 -21.49 4.94
N LEU A 156 4.00 -21.53 4.97
CA LEU A 156 4.80 -20.31 5.08
C LEU A 156 5.08 -19.76 3.68
N ASP A 157 4.83 -18.48 3.51
CA ASP A 157 5.29 -17.73 2.36
C ASP A 157 6.53 -16.92 2.73
N VAL A 158 7.48 -16.85 1.81
CA VAL A 158 8.68 -16.04 1.92
C VAL A 158 8.69 -15.09 0.74
N SER A 159 8.57 -13.81 1.05
CA SER A 159 8.60 -12.74 0.06
C SER A 159 9.95 -12.04 0.12
N THR A 160 10.53 -11.79 -1.05
CA THR A 160 11.66 -10.88 -1.19
C THR A 160 11.15 -9.60 -1.82
N TYR A 161 11.53 -8.47 -1.24
CA TYR A 161 11.22 -7.17 -1.80
C TYR A 161 12.50 -6.36 -1.92
N ASP A 162 12.92 -6.19 -3.18
CA ASP A 162 14.05 -5.36 -3.55
C ASP A 162 13.56 -4.03 -4.09
N PHE A 163 13.84 -2.95 -3.38
CA PHE A 163 13.44 -1.61 -3.84
C PHE A 163 14.37 -1.06 -4.94
N ASN A 164 15.58 -1.62 -5.11
CA ASN A 164 16.55 -1.12 -6.08
C ASN A 164 16.10 -1.27 -7.53
N GLN A 165 15.18 -2.20 -7.82
CA GLN A 165 14.56 -2.32 -9.15
C GLN A 165 13.87 -1.01 -9.60
N GLU A 166 13.45 -0.16 -8.66
CA GLU A 166 12.80 1.11 -8.95
C GLU A 166 13.81 2.28 -9.05
N LEU A 167 15.09 2.02 -8.80
CA LEU A 167 16.15 3.03 -8.71
C LEU A 167 17.19 2.88 -9.83
N GLY A 168 17.86 4.01 -10.14
CA GLY A 168 18.85 4.23 -11.22
C GLY A 168 19.44 2.98 -11.90
N ASN A 169 18.80 2.58 -13.01
CA ASN A 169 19.13 1.49 -13.94
C ASN A 169 18.42 0.15 -13.72
N GLY A 170 17.50 0.04 -12.75
CA GLY A 170 16.57 -1.10 -12.65
C GLY A 170 17.24 -2.45 -12.42
N LYS A 171 18.47 -2.46 -11.89
CA LYS A 171 19.17 -3.67 -11.49
C LYS A 171 18.78 -3.98 -10.05
N ASP A 172 18.01 -5.04 -9.84
CA ASP A 172 17.84 -5.59 -8.50
C ASP A 172 19.07 -6.44 -8.11
N TYR A 173 19.22 -6.62 -6.81
CA TYR A 173 20.27 -7.41 -6.20
C TYR A 173 20.16 -8.88 -6.62
N ILE A 174 18.94 -9.43 -6.65
CA ILE A 174 18.69 -10.85 -6.95
C ILE A 174 19.20 -11.21 -8.35
N ASN A 175 18.84 -10.44 -9.38
CA ASN A 175 19.26 -10.68 -10.75
C ASN A 175 20.76 -10.38 -10.94
N SER A 176 21.35 -9.49 -10.14
CA SER A 176 22.79 -9.20 -10.21
C SER A 176 23.67 -10.28 -9.57
N GLN A 177 23.14 -11.01 -8.58
CA GLN A 177 23.88 -12.04 -7.82
C GLN A 177 23.53 -13.48 -8.23
N GLY A 178 22.40 -13.66 -8.93
CA GLY A 178 22.00 -14.93 -9.54
C GLY A 178 21.97 -16.09 -8.55
N GLN A 179 22.73 -17.15 -8.85
CA GLN A 179 22.76 -18.41 -8.13
C GLN A 179 23.31 -18.30 -6.69
N SER A 180 24.22 -17.34 -6.45
CA SER A 180 24.85 -17.13 -5.14
C SER A 180 23.85 -16.70 -4.05
N PHE A 181 22.77 -16.02 -4.42
CA PHE A 181 21.74 -15.63 -3.45
C PHE A 181 20.99 -16.83 -2.86
N GLN A 182 20.74 -17.87 -3.66
CA GLN A 182 20.01 -19.05 -3.17
C GLN A 182 20.88 -19.96 -2.31
N GLU A 183 22.20 -19.95 -2.53
CA GLU A 183 23.15 -20.80 -1.80
C GLU A 183 23.75 -20.10 -0.58
N ASP A 184 24.13 -18.82 -0.71
CA ASP A 184 24.87 -18.05 0.30
C ASP A 184 24.05 -16.94 0.97
N GLY A 185 22.85 -16.63 0.45
CA GLY A 185 21.99 -15.56 0.95
C GLY A 185 22.51 -14.15 0.65
N ILE A 186 22.20 -13.20 1.54
CA ILE A 186 22.72 -11.83 1.47
C ILE A 186 23.81 -11.65 2.51
N THR A 187 25.03 -11.35 2.04
CA THR A 187 26.12 -10.93 2.92
C THR A 187 26.22 -9.40 2.93
N VAL A 188 26.79 -8.84 4.00
CA VAL A 188 27.05 -7.39 4.08
C VAL A 188 27.98 -6.94 2.95
N ALA A 189 28.98 -7.76 2.60
CA ALA A 189 29.96 -7.44 1.57
C ALA A 189 29.31 -7.40 0.16
N SER A 190 28.52 -8.41 -0.18
CA SER A 190 27.82 -8.46 -1.47
C SER A 190 26.76 -7.36 -1.59
N TRP A 191 26.02 -7.08 -0.51
CA TRP A 191 25.07 -5.97 -0.48
C TRP A 191 25.77 -4.61 -0.65
N ARG A 192 26.90 -4.39 0.03
CA ARG A 192 27.72 -3.17 -0.16
C ARG A 192 28.17 -3.04 -1.61
N ALA A 193 28.80 -4.07 -2.16
CA ALA A 193 29.31 -4.07 -3.53
C ALA A 193 28.21 -3.74 -4.57
N HIS A 194 27.02 -4.32 -4.40
CA HIS A 194 25.87 -4.01 -5.26
C HIS A 194 25.47 -2.52 -5.21
N ASN A 195 25.58 -1.88 -4.05
CA ASN A 195 25.13 -0.51 -3.85
C ASN A 195 26.22 0.54 -4.15
N GLU A 196 27.51 0.18 -4.13
CA GLU A 196 28.62 1.11 -4.39
C GLU A 196 28.52 1.80 -5.76
N ASP A 197 28.11 1.06 -6.79
CA ASP A 197 27.85 1.58 -8.14
C ASP A 197 26.73 2.65 -8.17
N HIS A 198 25.83 2.62 -7.18
CA HIS A 198 24.66 3.50 -7.11
C HIS A 198 24.87 4.77 -6.29
N TYR A 199 25.75 4.75 -5.29
CA TYR A 199 26.08 5.95 -4.50
C TYR A 199 27.21 6.77 -5.11
N GLY A 200 27.97 6.21 -6.06
CA GLY A 200 29.07 6.91 -6.72
C GLY A 200 30.26 7.16 -5.79
N SER A 201 31.47 6.95 -6.29
CA SER A 201 32.71 7.17 -5.52
C SER A 201 32.92 8.60 -5.01
N HIS A 202 32.19 9.59 -5.56
CA HIS A 202 32.29 11.00 -5.18
C HIS A 202 31.48 11.37 -3.92
N GLU A 203 30.38 10.67 -3.60
CA GLU A 203 29.62 10.92 -2.36
C GLU A 203 30.26 10.21 -1.15
N LEU A 204 30.83 9.02 -1.36
CA LEU A 204 31.48 8.22 -0.30
C LEU A 204 32.75 8.87 0.25
N THR A 205 33.52 9.59 -0.59
CA THR A 205 34.74 10.30 -0.17
C THR A 205 34.46 11.61 0.55
N SER A 206 33.24 12.16 0.44
CA SER A 206 32.84 13.40 1.13
C SER A 206 32.24 13.15 2.52
N ALA A 207 31.90 11.90 2.85
CA ALA A 207 31.25 11.52 4.11
C ALA A 207 32.22 11.20 5.25
N GLU A 208 33.53 11.05 5.00
CA GLU A 208 34.54 10.81 6.05
C GLU A 208 34.79 12.03 6.98
N GLY A 209 34.04 13.12 6.82
CA GLY A 209 34.14 14.34 7.63
C GLY A 209 32.99 14.58 8.62
N GLY A 210 32.12 13.60 8.89
CA GLY A 210 30.88 13.81 9.64
C GLY A 210 30.68 12.89 10.85
N HIS A 211 31.32 13.27 11.97
CA HIS A 211 31.21 12.77 13.36
C HIS A 211 31.90 11.47 13.73
#